data_AF-A0A8J4U3W5-F1
#
_entry.id   AF-A0A8J4U3W5-F1
#
_cell.length_a   1.000
_cell.length_b   1.000
_cell.length_c   1.000
_cell.angle_alpha   90.00
_cell.angle_beta   90.00
_cell.angle_gamma   90.00
#
_symmetry.space_group_name_H-M   'P 1'
#
loop_
_entity.id
_entity.type
_entity.pdbx_description
1 polymer ?
#
loop_
_entity_poly.entity_id
_entity_poly.type
_entity_poly.pdbx_seq_one_letter_code
_entity_poly.pdbx_strand_id
1 'polypeptide(L)'
;MAALVPSPRAVFSEAVRAVLETWPVLQIAVDNGFGGVYSQQKADWLVDAVQQYFHDNSDLEQDEVEDFLSELMNNEFDTVVDDGSLPQVAQKVCVMFQECKQGNLAEVRQQISQLAVKKASGRAKVTPVKSPTEDAEDSDEENDEE
;
A
#
# COMPACT_ATOMS: atom_id res chain seq x y z
N MET A 1 -16.26 4.97 33.46
CA MET A 1 -15.68 4.27 32.29
C MET A 1 -15.11 5.34 31.37
N ALA A 2 -13.80 5.57 31.41
CA ALA A 2 -13.17 6.50 30.47
C ALA A 2 -13.20 5.83 29.10
N ALA A 3 -14.00 6.36 28.18
CA ALA A 3 -13.86 6.01 26.78
C ALA A 3 -12.40 6.29 26.42
N LEU A 4 -11.66 5.25 26.06
CA LEU A 4 -10.29 5.37 25.57
C LEU A 4 -10.36 6.23 24.32
N VAL A 5 -10.14 7.53 24.47
CA VAL A 5 -10.01 8.44 23.34
C VAL A 5 -8.82 7.91 22.56
N PRO A 6 -9.02 7.40 21.34
CA PRO A 6 -7.93 6.77 20.60
C PRO A 6 -6.84 7.81 20.41
N SER A 7 -5.63 7.51 20.89
CA SER A 7 -4.51 8.44 20.77
C SER A 7 -4.23 8.73 19.29
N PRO A 8 -3.86 9.97 18.92
CA PRO A 8 -3.54 10.31 17.53
C PRO A 8 -2.53 9.36 16.89
N ARG A 9 -1.57 8.89 17.69
CA ARG A 9 -0.58 7.88 17.29
C ARG A 9 -1.19 6.53 16.90
N ALA A 10 -2.24 6.08 17.60
CA ALA A 10 -2.91 4.83 17.31
C ALA A 10 -3.74 4.95 16.02
N VAL A 11 -4.47 6.06 15.86
CA VAL A 11 -5.22 6.35 14.63
C VAL A 11 -4.30 6.47 13.43
N PHE A 12 -3.14 7.12 13.60
CA PHE A 12 -2.14 7.22 12.54
C PHE A 12 -1.55 5.85 12.15
N SER A 13 -1.28 4.97 13.12
CA SER A 13 -0.84 3.60 12.84
C SER A 13 -1.88 2.83 12.00
N GLU A 14 -3.16 2.93 12.38
CA GLU A 14 -4.27 2.36 11.59
C GLU A 14 -4.32 2.96 10.17
N ALA A 15 -4.04 4.25 10.03
CA ALA A 15 -4.01 4.97 8.76
C ALA A 15 -2.89 4.47 7.84
N VAL A 16 -1.66 4.43 8.34
CA VAL A 16 -0.49 3.91 7.61
C VAL A 16 -0.74 2.48 7.17
N ARG A 17 -1.23 1.62 8.06
CA ARG A 17 -1.60 0.24 7.73
C ARG A 17 -2.62 0.19 6.61
N ALA A 18 -3.70 0.95 6.71
CA ALA A 18 -4.75 0.96 5.70
C ALA A 18 -4.23 1.42 4.33
N VAL A 19 -3.36 2.44 4.30
CA VAL A 19 -2.75 2.92 3.05
C VAL A 19 -1.87 1.84 2.42
N LEU A 20 -0.93 1.27 3.19
CA LEU A 20 0.00 0.24 2.70
C LEU A 20 -0.73 -1.04 2.26
N GLU A 21 -1.77 -1.47 2.99
CA GLU A 21 -2.57 -2.63 2.61
C GLU A 21 -3.40 -2.40 1.33
N THR A 22 -3.70 -1.15 0.99
CA THR A 22 -4.38 -0.81 -0.28
C THR A 22 -3.42 -0.51 -1.42
N TRP A 23 -2.11 -0.48 -1.15
CA TRP A 23 -1.11 -0.19 -2.15
C TRP A 23 -0.82 -1.44 -3.00
N PRO A 24 -1.19 -1.45 -4.30
CA PRO A 24 -1.09 -2.67 -5.10
C PRO A 24 0.33 -3.18 -5.24
N VAL A 25 1.32 -2.29 -5.31
CA VAL A 25 2.73 -2.66 -5.48
C VAL A 25 3.23 -3.49 -4.28
N LEU A 26 2.90 -3.08 -3.06
CA LEU A 26 3.23 -3.85 -1.86
C LEU A 26 2.49 -5.21 -1.83
N GLN A 27 1.20 -5.24 -2.19
CA GLN A 27 0.45 -6.49 -2.23
C GLN A 27 1.04 -7.47 -3.27
N ILE A 28 1.38 -6.98 -4.45
CA ILE A 28 2.03 -7.76 -5.51
C ILE A 28 3.39 -8.26 -5.05
N ALA A 29 4.21 -7.41 -4.43
CA ALA A 29 5.52 -7.79 -3.91
C ALA A 29 5.40 -8.93 -2.89
N VAL A 30 4.47 -8.80 -1.95
CA VAL A 30 4.23 -9.80 -0.93
C VAL A 30 3.67 -11.11 -1.53
N ASP A 31 2.70 -11.03 -2.44
CA ASP A 31 2.06 -12.19 -3.07
C ASP A 31 3.02 -12.97 -3.99
N ASN A 32 3.94 -12.28 -4.66
CA ASN A 32 4.97 -12.91 -5.49
C ASN A 32 6.21 -13.35 -4.69
N GLY A 33 6.24 -13.09 -3.38
CA GLY A 33 7.37 -13.45 -2.52
C GLY A 33 8.62 -12.60 -2.74
N PHE A 34 8.46 -11.40 -3.32
CA PHE A 34 9.53 -10.41 -3.36
C PHE A 34 9.88 -9.99 -1.92
N GLY A 35 11.17 -9.99 -1.57
CA GLY A 35 11.63 -9.90 -0.17
C GLY A 35 11.71 -11.25 0.58
N GLY A 36 11.47 -12.37 -0.10
CA GLY A 36 11.68 -13.72 0.42
C GLY A 36 10.54 -14.25 1.28
N VAL A 37 10.81 -15.34 2.02
CA VAL A 37 9.79 -16.09 2.80
C VAL A 37 9.13 -15.27 3.92
N TYR A 38 9.72 -14.12 4.27
CA TYR A 38 9.23 -13.21 5.30
C TYR A 38 8.58 -11.94 4.73
N SER A 39 8.24 -11.90 3.44
CA SER A 39 7.62 -10.73 2.80
C SER A 39 6.39 -10.19 3.56
N GLN A 40 5.53 -11.09 4.06
CA GLN A 40 4.39 -10.73 4.91
C GLN A 40 4.82 -10.04 6.21
N GLN A 41 5.84 -10.57 6.91
CA GLN A 41 6.34 -9.98 8.15
C GLN A 41 7.03 -8.63 7.90
N LYS A 42 7.72 -8.50 6.76
CA LYS A 42 8.29 -7.22 6.31
C LYS A 42 7.21 -6.19 6.03
N ALA A 43 6.07 -6.59 5.48
CA ALA A 43 4.94 -5.68 5.24
C ALA A 43 4.32 -5.18 6.55
N ASP A 44 4.19 -6.06 7.55
CA ASP A 44 3.79 -5.64 8.91
C ASP A 44 4.82 -4.68 9.53
N TRP A 45 6.12 -5.04 9.45
CA TRP A 45 7.21 -4.19 9.95
C TRP A 45 7.27 -2.83 9.25
N LEU A 46 6.96 -2.76 7.95
CA LEU A 46 6.94 -1.51 7.18
C LEU A 46 5.96 -0.49 7.78
N VAL A 47 4.81 -0.95 8.30
CA VAL A 47 3.85 -0.09 8.99
C VAL A 47 4.48 0.57 10.21
N ASP A 48 5.17 -0.22 11.04
CA ASP A 48 5.86 0.27 12.23
C ASP A 48 7.03 1.20 11.87
N ALA A 49 7.80 0.85 10.84
CA ALA A 49 8.93 1.66 10.35
C ALA A 49 8.48 3.04 9.86
N VAL A 50 7.43 3.09 9.03
CA VAL A 50 6.84 4.35 8.54
C VAL A 50 6.27 5.13 9.72
N GLN A 51 5.53 4.49 10.63
CA GLN A 51 5.01 5.17 11.81
C GLN A 51 6.13 5.81 12.64
N GLN A 52 7.22 5.08 12.87
CA GLN A 52 8.36 5.56 13.63
C GLN A 52 9.07 6.71 12.92
N TYR A 53 9.24 6.62 11.59
CA TYR A 53 9.85 7.68 10.79
C TYR A 53 9.13 9.02 10.94
N PHE A 54 7.79 9.02 10.90
CA PHE A 54 6.95 10.20 11.16
C PHE A 54 6.96 10.67 12.62
N HIS A 55 7.30 9.79 13.56
CA HIS A 55 7.39 10.16 14.97
C HIS A 55 8.73 10.82 15.29
N ASP A 56 9.81 10.29 14.71
CA ASP A 56 11.17 10.76 14.91
C ASP A 56 11.43 12.06 14.14
N ASN A 57 10.76 12.26 13.01
CA ASN A 57 10.87 13.46 12.19
C ASN A 57 9.63 14.34 12.29
N SER A 58 9.83 15.58 12.72
CA SER A 58 8.79 16.60 12.69
C SER A 58 8.85 17.31 11.34
N ASP A 59 7.73 17.38 10.63
CA ASP A 59 7.55 18.17 9.40
C ASP A 59 8.18 17.57 8.13
N LEU A 60 8.01 16.25 7.98
CA LEU A 60 8.35 15.53 6.76
C LEU A 60 7.60 16.07 5.54
N GLU A 61 8.35 16.30 4.45
CA GLU A 61 7.79 16.63 3.15
C GLU A 61 7.39 15.37 2.37
N GLN A 62 6.55 15.54 1.35
CA GLN A 62 6.11 14.42 0.50
C GLN A 62 7.30 13.69 -0.13
N ASP A 63 8.27 14.45 -0.64
CA ASP A 63 9.43 13.91 -1.35
C ASP A 63 10.33 13.07 -0.42
N GLU A 64 10.48 13.48 0.84
CA GLU A 64 11.26 12.70 1.84
C GLU A 64 10.60 11.36 2.16
N VAL A 65 9.27 11.36 2.28
CA VAL A 65 8.50 10.13 2.55
C VAL A 65 8.48 9.23 1.32
N GLU A 66 8.44 9.82 0.12
CA GLU A 66 8.56 9.11 -1.14
C GLU A 66 9.90 8.39 -1.26
N ASP A 67 11.01 9.12 -1.06
CA ASP A 67 12.37 8.56 -1.08
C ASP A 67 12.51 7.44 -0.03
N PHE A 68 12.02 7.67 1.20
CA PHE A 68 12.05 6.66 2.26
C PHE A 68 11.27 5.39 1.89
N LEU A 69 10.06 5.53 1.34
CA LEU A 69 9.26 4.38 0.90
C LEU A 69 9.91 3.66 -0.29
N SER A 70 10.52 4.40 -1.22
CA SER A 70 11.26 3.84 -2.36
C SER A 70 12.42 2.97 -1.89
N GLU A 71 13.24 3.48 -0.98
CA GLU A 71 14.36 2.75 -0.40
C GLU A 71 13.90 1.48 0.32
N LEU A 72 12.80 1.53 1.07
CA LEU A 72 12.25 0.36 1.76
C LEU A 72 11.75 -0.69 0.77
N MET A 73 11.03 -0.29 -0.28
CA MET A 73 10.55 -1.22 -1.30
C MET A 73 11.72 -1.89 -2.05
N ASN A 74 12.76 -1.13 -2.35
CA ASN A 74 13.94 -1.67 -3.01
C ASN A 74 14.77 -2.59 -2.09
N ASN A 75 15.03 -2.17 -0.85
CA ASN A 75 15.91 -2.90 0.07
C ASN A 75 15.21 -4.13 0.68
N GLU A 76 13.95 -4.00 1.08
CA GLU A 76 13.24 -5.07 1.78
C GLU A 76 12.50 -6.01 0.84
N PHE A 77 11.98 -5.49 -0.26
CA PHE A 77 11.16 -6.24 -1.21
C PHE A 77 11.83 -6.42 -2.57
N ASP A 78 13.08 -5.98 -2.81
CA ASP A 78 13.74 -6.07 -4.12
C ASP A 78 12.85 -5.51 -5.26
N THR A 79 12.05 -4.48 -4.94
CA THR A 79 11.01 -3.94 -5.82
C THR A 79 11.24 -2.47 -6.08
N VAL A 80 11.41 -2.12 -7.35
CA VAL A 80 11.46 -0.73 -7.81
C VAL A 80 10.04 -0.27 -8.16
N VAL A 81 9.60 0.83 -7.57
CA VAL A 81 8.27 1.41 -7.81
C VAL A 81 8.36 2.51 -8.87
N ASP A 82 7.80 2.27 -10.07
CA ASP A 82 7.81 3.23 -11.20
C ASP A 82 6.42 3.38 -11.86
N ASP A 83 5.35 2.98 -11.16
CA ASP A 83 3.97 3.08 -11.65
C ASP A 83 3.32 4.44 -11.29
N GLY A 84 4.09 5.37 -10.70
CA GLY A 84 3.60 6.66 -10.21
C GLY A 84 2.69 6.56 -8.98
N SER A 85 2.58 5.39 -8.34
CA SER A 85 1.78 5.23 -7.12
C SER A 85 2.51 5.69 -5.86
N LEU A 86 3.84 5.65 -5.87
CA LEU A 86 4.70 6.05 -4.76
C LEU A 86 4.42 7.47 -4.24
N PRO A 87 4.44 8.54 -5.08
CA PRO A 87 4.11 9.90 -4.63
C PRO A 87 2.70 10.02 -4.05
N GLN A 88 1.74 9.28 -4.63
CA GLN A 88 0.34 9.30 -4.17
C GLN A 88 0.20 8.66 -2.78
N VAL A 89 0.93 7.59 -2.51
CA VAL A 89 0.99 6.93 -1.20
C VAL A 89 1.66 7.85 -0.18
N ALA A 90 2.83 8.40 -0.50
CA ALA A 90 3.57 9.33 0.35
C ALA A 90 2.71 10.54 0.75
N GLN A 91 2.09 11.20 -0.23
CA GLN A 91 1.19 12.33 0.00
C GLN A 91 0.04 11.96 0.94
N LYS A 92 -0.57 10.78 0.73
CA LYS A 92 -1.72 10.35 1.52
C LYS A 92 -1.35 10.11 2.98
N VAL A 93 -0.19 9.50 3.23
CA VAL A 93 0.32 9.31 4.61
C VAL A 93 0.61 10.66 5.26
N CYS A 94 1.24 11.60 4.55
CA CYS A 94 1.50 12.96 5.05
C CYS A 94 0.20 13.69 5.44
N VAL A 95 -0.82 13.66 4.58
CA VAL A 95 -2.12 14.29 4.86
C VAL A 95 -2.76 13.69 6.12
N MET A 96 -2.79 12.36 6.23
CA MET A 96 -3.35 11.67 7.40
C MET A 96 -2.58 11.98 8.69
N PHE A 97 -1.25 12.11 8.60
CA PHE A 97 -0.43 12.54 9.73
C PHE A 97 -0.76 13.96 10.17
N GLN A 98 -0.89 14.88 9.22
CA GLN A 98 -1.22 16.28 9.49
C GLN A 98 -2.62 16.42 10.11
N GLU A 99 -3.60 15.63 9.65
CA GLU A 99 -4.94 15.56 10.26
C GLU A 99 -4.89 15.00 11.68
N CYS A 100 -4.07 13.96 11.93
CA CYS A 100 -3.84 13.45 13.27
C CYS A 100 -3.22 14.50 14.21
N LYS A 101 -2.23 15.28 13.72
CA LYS A 101 -1.63 16.40 14.48
C LYS A 101 -2.64 17.51 14.78
N GLN A 102 -3.56 17.79 13.87
CA GLN A 102 -4.63 18.79 14.04
C GLN A 102 -5.78 18.33 14.95
N GLY A 103 -5.83 17.04 15.31
CA GLY A 103 -6.92 16.47 16.11
C GLY A 103 -8.13 16.05 15.29
N ASN A 104 -8.04 16.04 13.95
CA ASN A 104 -9.10 15.61 13.03
C ASN A 104 -9.18 14.07 12.92
N LEU A 105 -9.19 13.38 14.06
CA LEU A 105 -9.15 11.91 14.12
C LEU A 105 -10.37 11.25 13.46
N ALA A 106 -11.51 11.95 13.42
CA ALA A 106 -12.72 11.47 12.76
C ALA A 106 -12.53 11.35 11.24
N GLU A 107 -11.87 12.32 10.61
CA GLU A 107 -11.62 12.33 9.17
C GLU A 107 -10.66 11.21 8.77
N VAL A 108 -9.56 11.06 9.52
CA VAL A 108 -8.60 9.96 9.31
C VAL A 108 -9.28 8.60 9.44
N ARG A 109 -10.17 8.42 10.44
CA ARG A 109 -10.97 7.19 10.59
C ARG A 109 -11.92 6.95 9.43
N GLN A 110 -12.54 8.00 8.90
CA GLN A 110 -13.39 7.90 7.72
C GLN A 110 -12.57 7.47 6.51
N GLN A 111 -11.39 8.05 6.30
CA GLN A 111 -10.48 7.67 5.22
C GLN A 111 -10.01 6.21 5.37
N ILE A 112 -9.64 5.76 6.57
CA ILE A 112 -9.31 4.36 6.88
C ILE A 112 -10.48 3.44 6.47
N SER A 113 -11.70 3.79 6.87
CA SER A 113 -12.88 2.99 6.53
C SER A 113 -13.11 2.91 5.03
N GLN A 114 -12.89 4.01 4.29
CA GLN A 114 -13.01 4.01 2.82
C GLN A 114 -11.94 3.13 2.16
N LEU A 115 -10.70 3.16 2.66
CA LEU A 115 -9.61 2.29 2.21
C LEU A 115 -9.93 0.82 2.46
N ALA A 116 -10.44 0.48 3.64
CA ALA A 116 -10.87 -0.88 3.97
C ALA A 116 -11.99 -1.39 3.04
N VAL A 117 -12.97 -0.54 2.71
CA VAL A 117 -14.03 -0.88 1.75
C VAL A 117 -13.47 -1.07 0.35
N LYS A 118 -12.53 -0.21 -0.10
CA LYS A 118 -11.84 -0.37 -1.39
C LYS A 118 -11.07 -1.69 -1.46
N LYS A 119 -10.37 -2.07 -0.39
CA LYS A 119 -9.69 -3.38 -0.28
C LYS A 119 -10.66 -4.54 -0.42
N ALA A 120 -11.81 -4.48 0.28
CA ALA A 120 -12.81 -5.53 0.24
C ALA A 120 -13.51 -5.65 -1.12
N SER A 121 -13.72 -4.53 -1.81
CA SER A 121 -14.38 -4.49 -3.12
C SER A 121 -13.43 -4.72 -4.31
N GLY A 122 -12.12 -4.60 -4.08
CA GLY A 122 -11.08 -4.61 -5.11
C GLY A 122 -10.24 -5.89 -5.23
N ARG A 123 -10.58 -6.99 -4.54
CA ARG A 123 -9.94 -8.30 -4.77
C ARG A 123 -10.38 -8.90 -6.10
N ALA A 124 -10.04 -8.23 -7.20
CA ALA A 124 -9.96 -8.86 -8.49
C ALA A 124 -8.84 -9.90 -8.38
N LYS A 125 -9.23 -11.16 -8.48
CA LYS A 125 -8.32 -12.31 -8.45
C LYS A 125 -7.31 -12.11 -9.57
N VAL A 126 -6.07 -11.76 -9.25
CA VAL A 126 -4.97 -11.83 -10.21
C VAL A 126 -4.78 -13.32 -10.49
N THR A 127 -5.33 -13.77 -11.62
CA THR A 127 -4.99 -15.08 -12.17
C THR A 127 -3.51 -15.04 -12.51
N PRO A 128 -2.68 -15.95 -11.96
CA PRO A 128 -1.28 -16.00 -12.34
C PRO A 128 -1.23 -16.30 -13.84
N VAL A 129 -0.65 -15.37 -14.60
CA VAL A 129 -0.35 -15.56 -16.01
C VAL A 129 0.63 -16.74 -16.08
N LYS A 130 0.12 -17.91 -16.47
CA LYS A 130 0.97 -19.04 -16.83
C LYS A 130 1.75 -18.62 -18.06
N SER A 131 3.06 -18.58 -17.94
CA SER A 131 4.01 -18.41 -19.05
C SER A 131 3.63 -19.38 -20.18
N PRO A 132 3.46 -18.92 -21.44
CA PRO A 132 3.25 -19.84 -22.54
C PRO A 132 4.59 -20.46 -22.91
N THR A 133 4.81 -21.70 -22.44
CA THR A 133 5.64 -22.65 -23.19
C THR A 133 4.89 -23.03 -24.46
N GLU A 134 5.67 -23.17 -25.52
CA GLU A 134 5.34 -23.41 -26.92
C GLU A 134 4.39 -24.59 -27.18
N ASP A 135 3.72 -24.50 -28.32
CA ASP A 135 3.16 -25.58 -29.16
C ASP A 135 1.73 -26.07 -28.89
N ALA A 136 0.78 -25.65 -29.74
CA ALA A 136 -0.07 -26.53 -30.56
C ALA A 136 -1.20 -25.73 -31.27
N GLU A 137 -1.02 -25.62 -32.59
CA GLU A 137 -1.97 -25.72 -33.70
C GLU A 137 -3.49 -25.43 -33.55
N ASP A 138 -3.96 -24.61 -34.50
CA ASP A 138 -5.16 -24.80 -35.36
C ASP A 138 -6.57 -24.67 -34.76
N SER A 139 -7.32 -23.63 -35.15
CA SER A 139 -8.31 -23.72 -36.24
C SER A 139 -9.15 -22.43 -36.38
N ASP A 140 -9.40 -22.08 -37.64
CA ASP A 140 -10.24 -21.02 -38.19
C ASP A 140 -11.68 -20.96 -37.65
N GLU A 141 -12.28 -19.76 -37.65
CA GLU A 141 -13.53 -19.51 -38.40
C GLU A 141 -13.83 -18.00 -38.48
N GLU A 142 -13.81 -17.50 -39.71
CA GLU A 142 -14.29 -16.18 -40.12
C GLU A 142 -15.81 -16.05 -39.98
N ASN A 143 -16.32 -14.89 -39.55
CA ASN A 143 -17.61 -14.38 -39.99
C ASN A 143 -17.71 -12.84 -39.87
N ASP A 144 -17.38 -12.17 -40.97
CA ASP A 144 -18.22 -11.23 -41.71
C ASP A 144 -19.08 -10.19 -40.94
N GLU A 145 -18.68 -8.91 -41.05
CA GLU A 145 -19.60 -7.77 -41.21
C GLU A 145 -18.95 -6.71 -42.14
N GLU A 146 -19.16 -6.83 -43.46
CA GLU A 146 -19.61 -5.79 -44.43
C GLU A 146 -19.36 -6.19 -45.90
#